data_AF-A0A523U1I7-F1
#
_entry.id   AF-A0A523U1I7-F1
#
_cell.length_a   1.000
_cell.length_b   1.000
_cell.length_c   1.000
_cell.angle_alpha   90.00
_cell.angle_beta   90.00
_cell.angle_gamma   90.00
#
_symmetry.space_group_name_H-M   'P 1'
#
loop_
_entity.id
_entity.type
_entity.pdbx_description
1 polymer ?
#
loop_
_entity_poly.entity_id
_entity_poly.type
_entity_poly.pdbx_seq_one_letter_code
_entity_poly.pdbx_strand_id
1 'polypeptide(L)'
;MKLGLPVKLAVFVVLLFAAVIAACLLWTPLRIKYYVSKYRSDDAELIVRGIRGLLSIGDKGRNELEEILHDEMQNSTVKRRVLLVDALLSIGKDGIDILSKELGGGEKETGFLAKYWARFNEPVKGDEYDRYPLHLAAKNGWKDAAALLLSKGADVNAKTNNGWTPLHWAANNGHKDAAVFLIEKCADVNAKDNGGGTPLHWAAWSGHKDTAELLIEKGADVNAKANDGWTPLHNTARWGHKDAAALLIEKGADVNSRDENGKTPLDQASDDKTKSLLRARGARTGGELKKGNAK
;
A
#
# COMPACT_ATOMS: atom_id res chain seq x y z
N MET A 1 64.27 32.04 26.32
CA MET A 1 63.75 31.43 27.58
C MET A 1 63.63 29.92 27.39
N LYS A 2 64.41 29.11 28.13
CA LYS A 2 64.21 27.65 28.14
C LYS A 2 63.00 27.38 29.04
N LEU A 3 61.91 26.88 28.45
CA LEU A 3 60.73 26.45 29.21
C LEU A 3 61.14 25.36 30.21
N GLY A 4 60.70 25.51 31.46
CA GLY A 4 60.90 24.48 32.50
C GLY A 4 60.25 23.16 32.08
N LEU A 5 60.84 22.04 32.51
CA LEU A 5 60.36 20.67 32.24
C LEU A 5 58.83 20.50 32.40
N PRO A 6 58.16 21.02 33.45
CA PRO A 6 56.70 20.89 33.59
C PRO A 6 55.91 21.61 32.49
N VAL A 7 56.39 22.76 32.00
CA VAL A 7 55.69 23.51 30.94
C VAL A 7 55.84 22.83 29.58
N LYS A 8 57.00 22.21 29.32
CA LYS A 8 57.21 21.39 28.11
C LYS A 8 56.29 20.17 28.08
N LEU A 9 56.11 19.51 29.23
CA LEU A 9 55.21 18.36 29.34
C LEU A 9 53.74 18.76 29.11
N ALA A 10 53.31 19.88 29.67
CA ALA A 10 51.95 20.39 29.47
C ALA A 10 51.67 20.72 27.99
N VAL A 11 52.60 21.41 27.30
CA VAL A 11 52.47 21.72 25.87
C VAL A 11 52.43 20.44 25.03
N PHE A 12 53.24 19.44 25.36
CA PHE A 12 53.24 18.15 24.67
C PHE A 12 51.90 17.43 24.82
N VAL A 13 51.33 17.38 26.02
CA VAL A 13 50.02 16.77 26.28
C VAL A 13 48.92 17.47 25.47
N VAL A 14 48.88 18.80 25.46
CA VAL A 14 47.88 19.57 24.68
C VAL A 14 48.00 19.29 23.18
N LEU A 15 49.22 19.25 22.63
CA LEU A 15 49.44 18.92 21.22
C LEU A 15 49.03 17.49 20.88
N LEU A 16 49.24 16.54 21.79
CA LEU A 16 48.82 15.15 21.62
C LEU A 16 47.29 15.02 21.61
N PHE A 17 46.61 15.70 22.54
CA PHE A 17 45.15 15.78 22.52
C PHE A 17 44.61 16.43 21.25
N ALA A 18 45.22 17.55 20.81
CA ALA A 18 44.83 18.22 19.57
C ALA A 18 45.04 17.33 18.34
N ALA A 19 46.14 16.56 18.28
CA ALA A 19 46.42 15.63 17.20
C ALA A 19 45.44 14.45 17.17
N VAL A 20 45.08 13.89 18.34
CA VAL A 20 44.06 12.84 18.46
C VAL A 20 42.69 13.36 18.02
N ILE A 21 42.30 14.57 18.44
CA ILE A 21 41.04 15.19 18.02
C ILE A 21 41.04 15.45 16.50
N ALA A 22 42.11 16.01 15.95
CA ALA A 22 42.24 16.25 14.51
C ALA A 22 42.19 14.94 13.70
N ALA A 23 42.84 13.88 14.17
CA ALA A 23 42.77 12.56 13.56
C ALA A 23 41.34 12.02 13.59
N CYS A 24 40.63 12.12 14.72
CA CYS A 24 39.21 11.72 14.82
C CYS A 24 38.29 12.52 13.88
N LEU A 25 38.53 13.83 13.75
CA LEU A 25 37.75 14.73 12.88
C LEU A 25 37.96 14.44 11.38
N LEU A 26 39.14 13.98 10.98
CA LEU A 26 39.45 13.63 9.59
C LEU A 26 39.09 12.17 9.25
N TRP A 27 39.22 11.27 10.22
CA TRP A 27 38.98 9.84 10.02
C TRP A 27 37.48 9.52 9.89
N THR A 28 36.62 10.22 10.63
CA THR A 28 35.17 9.96 10.59
C THR A 28 34.54 10.25 9.22
N PRO A 29 34.80 11.39 8.53
CA PRO A 29 34.35 11.62 7.16
C PRO A 29 34.89 10.59 6.16
N LEU A 30 36.15 10.18 6.27
CA LEU A 30 36.74 9.17 5.38
C LEU A 30 36.06 7.80 5.55
N ARG A 31 35.75 7.42 6.80
CA ARG A 31 35.08 6.17 7.12
C ARG A 31 33.62 6.17 6.64
N ILE A 32 32.93 7.30 6.75
CA ILE A 32 31.58 7.48 6.16
C ILE A 32 31.65 7.28 4.65
N LYS A 33 32.53 8.01 3.94
CA LYS A 33 32.70 7.86 2.47
C LYS A 33 33.00 6.42 2.05
N TYR A 34 33.82 5.71 2.83
CA TYR A 34 34.14 4.31 2.57
C TYR A 34 32.90 3.40 2.66
N TYR A 35 32.07 3.56 3.69
CA TYR A 35 30.88 2.72 3.82
C TYR A 35 29.75 3.16 2.89
N VAL A 36 29.63 4.45 2.58
CA VAL A 36 28.70 4.94 1.55
C VAL A 36 29.03 4.33 0.19
N SER A 37 30.31 4.18 -0.18
CA SER A 37 30.64 3.55 -1.47
C SER A 37 30.22 2.08 -1.52
N LYS A 38 30.36 1.34 -0.41
CA LYS A 38 29.87 -0.04 -0.28
C LYS A 38 28.35 -0.13 -0.28
N TYR A 39 27.70 0.77 0.46
CA TYR A 39 26.25 0.89 0.47
C TYR A 39 25.70 1.15 -0.94
N ARG A 40 26.38 1.97 -1.75
CA ARG A 40 26.01 2.25 -3.15
C ARG A 40 26.32 1.11 -4.14
N SER A 41 26.92 0.01 -3.70
CA SER A 41 27.14 -1.18 -4.53
C SER A 41 25.81 -1.85 -4.93
N ASP A 42 25.79 -2.57 -6.05
CA ASP A 42 24.69 -3.46 -6.45
C ASP A 42 24.82 -4.88 -5.87
N ASP A 43 25.89 -5.13 -5.11
CA ASP A 43 26.14 -6.39 -4.41
C ASP A 43 25.48 -6.36 -3.01
N ALA A 44 24.56 -7.30 -2.77
CA ALA A 44 23.79 -7.38 -1.54
C ALA A 44 24.67 -7.49 -0.27
N GLU A 45 25.76 -8.24 -0.33
CA GLU A 45 26.67 -8.39 0.81
C GLU A 45 27.43 -7.09 1.08
N LEU A 46 27.86 -6.39 0.03
CA LEU A 46 28.49 -5.07 0.18
C LEU A 46 27.52 -4.02 0.71
N ILE A 47 26.24 -4.05 0.30
CA ILE A 47 25.20 -3.18 0.87
C ILE A 47 25.10 -3.43 2.38
N VAL A 48 24.90 -4.68 2.81
CA VAL A 48 24.79 -5.04 4.23
C VAL A 48 26.03 -4.61 5.03
N ARG A 49 27.23 -4.81 4.46
CA ARG A 49 28.50 -4.38 5.08
C ARG A 49 28.60 -2.84 5.14
N GLY A 50 28.11 -2.14 4.13
CA GLY A 50 28.01 -0.69 4.10
C GLY A 50 27.09 -0.18 5.20
N ILE A 51 25.87 -0.72 5.30
CA ILE A 51 24.88 -0.35 6.34
C ILE A 51 25.46 -0.61 7.74
N ARG A 52 25.93 -1.83 8.04
CA ARG A 52 26.54 -2.14 9.35
C ARG A 52 27.74 -1.24 9.67
N GLY A 53 28.52 -0.92 8.64
CA GLY A 53 29.63 0.01 8.73
C GLY A 53 29.20 1.42 9.14
N LEU A 54 28.17 1.97 8.48
CA LEU A 54 27.59 3.27 8.83
C LEU A 54 27.03 3.27 10.26
N LEU A 55 26.27 2.23 10.63
CA LEU A 55 25.72 2.10 11.98
C LEU A 55 26.82 2.03 13.06
N SER A 56 27.99 1.44 12.76
CA SER A 56 29.13 1.40 13.70
C SER A 56 29.78 2.76 13.98
N ILE A 57 29.42 3.81 13.23
CA ILE A 57 29.90 5.20 13.43
C ILE A 57 28.98 5.95 14.43
N GLY A 58 27.88 5.34 14.86
CA GLY A 58 26.89 5.97 15.76
C GLY A 58 25.94 6.89 15.01
N ASP A 59 25.38 7.88 15.72
CA ASP A 59 24.30 8.74 15.22
C ASP A 59 24.64 9.44 13.90
N LYS A 60 25.90 9.86 13.73
CA LYS A 60 26.34 10.50 12.48
C LYS A 60 26.21 9.57 11.27
N GLY A 61 26.59 8.30 11.42
CA GLY A 61 26.47 7.33 10.33
C GLY A 61 25.03 6.88 10.11
N ARG A 62 24.23 6.81 11.17
CA ARG A 62 22.78 6.56 11.07
C ARG A 62 22.07 7.66 10.31
N ASN A 63 22.34 8.93 10.63
CA ASN A 63 21.73 10.07 9.95
C ASN A 63 22.10 10.10 8.46
N GLU A 64 23.37 9.85 8.12
CA GLU A 64 23.82 9.75 6.73
C GLU A 64 23.09 8.60 5.99
N LEU A 65 22.93 7.46 6.66
CA LEU A 65 22.20 6.32 6.10
C LEU A 65 20.73 6.66 5.85
N GLU A 66 20.05 7.27 6.83
CA GLU A 66 18.64 7.67 6.72
C GLU A 66 18.45 8.67 5.57
N GLU A 67 19.33 9.67 5.43
CA GLU A 67 19.27 10.64 4.32
C GLU A 67 19.43 9.98 2.95
N ILE A 68 20.42 9.07 2.80
CA ILE A 68 20.64 8.38 1.52
C ILE A 68 19.50 7.38 1.24
N LEU A 69 19.03 6.67 2.26
CA LEU A 69 17.97 5.67 2.12
C LEU A 69 16.67 6.34 1.67
N HIS A 70 16.34 7.51 2.21
CA HIS A 70 15.17 8.28 1.81
C HIS A 70 15.17 8.59 0.30
N ASP A 71 16.29 9.10 -0.21
CA ASP A 71 16.46 9.38 -1.64
C ASP A 71 16.39 8.10 -2.48
N GLU A 72 17.09 7.05 -2.07
CA GLU A 72 17.11 5.80 -2.84
C GLU A 72 15.74 5.10 -2.85
N MET A 73 14.98 5.13 -1.76
CA MET A 73 13.64 4.54 -1.69
C MET A 73 12.64 5.26 -2.59
N GLN A 74 12.86 6.53 -2.93
CA GLN A 74 11.99 7.28 -3.83
C GLN A 74 12.47 7.23 -5.29
N ASN A 75 13.77 7.44 -5.51
CA ASN A 75 14.30 7.81 -6.82
C ASN A 75 15.09 6.69 -7.51
N SER A 76 15.39 5.59 -6.83
CA SER A 76 16.18 4.51 -7.41
C SER A 76 15.34 3.50 -8.22
N THR A 77 16.05 2.55 -8.85
CA THR A 77 15.41 1.48 -9.62
C THR A 77 14.65 0.51 -8.71
N VAL A 78 13.66 -0.20 -9.28
CA VAL A 78 12.92 -1.25 -8.57
C VAL A 78 13.85 -2.29 -7.94
N LYS A 79 14.85 -2.76 -8.69
CA LYS A 79 15.86 -3.71 -8.23
C LYS A 79 16.62 -3.18 -7.01
N ARG A 80 16.99 -1.89 -7.04
CA ARG A 80 17.73 -1.24 -5.96
C ARG A 80 16.92 -1.22 -4.66
N ARG A 81 15.66 -0.77 -4.71
CA ARG A 81 14.78 -0.73 -3.52
C ARG A 81 14.61 -2.11 -2.88
N VAL A 82 14.42 -3.15 -3.69
CA VAL A 82 14.31 -4.53 -3.20
C VAL A 82 15.58 -4.96 -2.46
N LEU A 83 16.76 -4.69 -3.03
CA LEU A 83 18.04 -4.99 -2.40
C LEU A 83 18.23 -4.25 -1.06
N LEU A 84 17.83 -2.98 -0.98
CA LEU A 84 17.91 -2.21 0.25
C LEU A 84 17.02 -2.79 1.35
N VAL A 85 15.78 -3.16 1.01
CA VAL A 85 14.87 -3.78 1.97
C VAL A 85 15.37 -5.18 2.37
N ASP A 86 15.87 -5.98 1.44
CA ASP A 86 16.54 -7.26 1.76
C ASP A 86 17.70 -7.06 2.75
N ALA A 87 18.56 -6.07 2.50
CA ALA A 87 19.70 -5.76 3.34
C ALA A 87 19.28 -5.27 4.73
N LEU A 88 18.33 -4.34 4.82
CA LEU A 88 17.83 -3.81 6.10
C LEU A 88 17.19 -4.92 6.95
N LEU A 89 16.31 -5.73 6.36
CA LEU A 89 15.66 -6.82 7.09
C LEU A 89 16.67 -7.90 7.55
N SER A 90 17.76 -8.12 6.82
CA SER A 90 18.84 -9.04 7.22
C SER A 90 19.67 -8.57 8.43
N ILE A 91 19.61 -7.26 8.75
CA ILE A 91 20.34 -6.67 9.88
C ILE A 91 19.54 -6.81 11.19
N GLY A 92 18.28 -7.22 11.11
CA GLY A 92 17.42 -7.46 12.27
C GLY A 92 16.79 -6.16 12.78
N LYS A 93 16.73 -6.01 14.10
CA LYS A 93 15.97 -4.93 14.75
C LYS A 93 16.40 -3.53 14.27
N ASP A 94 17.70 -3.26 14.18
CA ASP A 94 18.18 -1.94 13.75
C ASP A 94 17.74 -1.58 12.33
N GLY A 95 17.70 -2.56 11.41
CA GLY A 95 17.25 -2.32 10.04
C GLY A 95 15.74 -2.15 9.93
N ILE A 96 14.97 -2.86 10.76
CA ILE A 96 13.52 -2.67 10.90
C ILE A 96 13.23 -1.26 11.44
N ASP A 97 13.95 -0.82 12.47
CA ASP A 97 13.78 0.50 13.08
C ASP A 97 14.12 1.65 12.11
N ILE A 98 15.03 1.41 11.16
CA ILE A 98 15.36 2.39 10.10
C ILE A 98 14.28 2.38 9.02
N LEU A 99 13.91 1.20 8.53
CA LEU A 99 12.90 1.06 7.49
C LEU A 99 11.54 1.64 7.93
N SER A 100 11.21 1.55 9.22
CA SER A 100 9.96 2.10 9.76
C SER A 100 9.87 3.61 9.71
N LYS A 101 11.00 4.33 9.61
CA LYS A 101 11.00 5.78 9.41
C LYS A 101 10.74 6.17 7.96
N GLU A 102 11.00 5.27 7.02
CA GLU A 102 10.81 5.51 5.59
C GLU A 102 9.40 5.16 5.10
N LEU A 103 8.70 4.28 5.83
CA LEU A 103 7.36 3.82 5.46
C LEU A 103 6.30 4.65 6.19
N GLY A 104 5.28 5.11 5.47
CA GLY A 104 4.20 5.93 6.04
C GLY A 104 3.42 5.25 7.17
N GLY A 105 3.35 3.90 7.18
CA GLY A 105 2.68 3.10 8.21
C GLY A 105 3.55 2.70 9.41
N GLY A 106 4.80 3.15 9.47
CA GLY A 106 5.67 2.98 10.63
C GLY A 106 5.98 1.53 11.02
N GLU A 107 6.01 1.26 12.33
CA GLU A 107 6.36 -0.06 12.88
C GLU A 107 5.41 -1.18 12.46
N LYS A 108 4.12 -0.89 12.27
CA LYS A 108 3.13 -1.91 11.89
C LYS A 108 3.39 -2.44 10.49
N GLU A 109 3.60 -1.52 9.54
CA GLU A 109 3.88 -1.84 8.14
C GLU A 109 5.24 -2.53 7.99
N THR A 110 6.24 -2.06 8.74
CA THR A 110 7.58 -2.65 8.71
C THR A 110 7.63 -4.02 9.36
N GLY A 111 6.95 -4.20 10.51
CA GLY A 111 6.80 -5.50 11.16
C GLY A 111 6.06 -6.49 10.27
N PHE A 112 5.07 -6.02 9.50
CA PHE A 112 4.41 -6.81 8.48
C PHE A 112 5.37 -7.24 7.37
N LEU A 113 6.16 -6.32 6.81
CA LEU A 113 7.17 -6.67 5.80
C LEU A 113 8.19 -7.64 6.38
N ALA A 114 8.76 -7.37 7.56
CA ALA A 114 9.70 -8.28 8.22
C ALA A 114 9.13 -9.71 8.37
N LYS A 115 7.84 -9.84 8.65
CA LYS A 115 7.17 -11.13 8.80
C LYS A 115 6.97 -11.87 7.48
N TYR A 116 6.65 -11.17 6.39
CA TYR A 116 6.18 -11.80 5.15
C TYR A 116 7.09 -11.61 3.93
N TRP A 117 8.13 -10.79 4.03
CA TRP A 117 9.00 -10.40 2.92
C TRP A 117 9.66 -11.57 2.20
N ALA A 118 10.14 -12.56 2.95
CA ALA A 118 10.76 -13.76 2.37
C ALA A 118 9.74 -14.69 1.68
N ARG A 119 8.45 -14.61 2.06
CA ARG A 119 7.36 -15.48 1.58
C ARG A 119 6.25 -14.65 0.93
N PHE A 120 6.63 -13.56 0.26
CA PHE A 120 5.71 -12.54 -0.26
C PHE A 120 4.75 -13.10 -1.32
N ASN A 121 5.15 -14.18 -2.00
CA ASN A 121 4.38 -14.89 -3.03
C ASN A 121 3.83 -16.22 -2.54
N GLU A 122 3.62 -16.37 -1.23
CA GLU A 122 2.94 -17.52 -0.66
C GLU A 122 1.69 -17.08 0.10
N PRO A 123 0.61 -17.89 0.10
CA PRO A 123 -0.53 -17.67 0.98
C PRO A 123 -0.08 -17.61 2.44
N VAL A 124 -0.64 -16.68 3.20
CA VAL A 124 -0.38 -16.58 4.64
C VAL A 124 -0.92 -17.82 5.32
N LYS A 125 -0.01 -18.61 5.92
CA LYS A 125 -0.36 -19.88 6.56
C LYS A 125 -1.41 -19.66 7.67
N GLY A 126 -2.52 -20.39 7.57
CA GLY A 126 -3.64 -20.31 8.52
C GLY A 126 -4.61 -19.15 8.28
N ASP A 127 -4.45 -18.42 7.17
CA ASP A 127 -5.43 -17.43 6.73
C ASP A 127 -6.64 -18.12 6.08
N GLU A 128 -7.85 -17.76 6.51
CA GLU A 128 -9.10 -18.39 6.05
C GLU A 128 -9.39 -18.18 4.56
N TYR A 129 -8.81 -17.14 3.95
CA TYR A 129 -9.04 -16.78 2.54
C TYR A 129 -7.83 -17.10 1.65
N ASP A 130 -6.80 -17.77 2.14
CA ASP A 130 -5.53 -17.97 1.42
C ASP A 130 -4.94 -16.65 0.91
N ARG A 131 -5.02 -15.58 1.72
CA ARG A 131 -4.49 -14.26 1.35
C ARG A 131 -2.98 -14.30 1.23
N TYR A 132 -2.48 -13.81 0.10
CA TYR A 132 -1.08 -13.41 -0.05
C TYR A 132 -0.80 -12.09 0.69
N PRO A 133 0.45 -11.82 1.08
CA PRO A 133 0.86 -10.55 1.69
C PRO A 133 0.33 -9.30 0.98
N LEU A 134 0.31 -9.27 -0.36
CA LEU A 134 -0.23 -8.12 -1.10
C LEU A 134 -1.72 -7.85 -0.81
N HIS A 135 -2.53 -8.89 -0.58
CA HIS A 135 -3.93 -8.72 -0.18
C HIS A 135 -4.05 -8.05 1.20
N LEU A 136 -3.19 -8.43 2.14
CA LEU A 136 -3.17 -7.84 3.49
C LEU A 136 -2.70 -6.39 3.46
N ALA A 137 -1.69 -6.06 2.64
CA ALA A 137 -1.26 -4.68 2.45
C ALA A 137 -2.41 -3.82 1.88
N ALA A 138 -3.09 -4.32 0.83
CA ALA A 138 -4.24 -3.64 0.23
C ALA A 138 -5.42 -3.48 1.20
N LYS A 139 -5.73 -4.52 1.97
CA LYS A 139 -6.80 -4.50 3.00
C LYS A 139 -6.55 -3.46 4.09
N ASN A 140 -5.30 -3.17 4.44
CA ASN A 140 -4.95 -2.20 5.47
C ASN A 140 -4.59 -0.81 4.91
N GLY A 141 -4.62 -0.63 3.59
CA GLY A 141 -4.25 0.63 2.94
C GLY A 141 -2.75 0.94 2.97
N TRP A 142 -1.91 -0.07 3.20
CA TRP A 142 -0.45 0.06 3.28
C TRP A 142 0.16 0.14 1.88
N LYS A 143 0.05 1.34 1.29
CA LYS A 143 0.52 1.62 -0.07
C LYS A 143 2.02 1.36 -0.24
N ASP A 144 2.85 1.73 0.74
CA ASP A 144 4.31 1.59 0.62
C ASP A 144 4.73 0.11 0.68
N ALA A 145 4.13 -0.68 1.57
CA ALA A 145 4.31 -2.12 1.60
C ALA A 145 3.80 -2.78 0.33
N ALA A 146 2.63 -2.37 -0.20
CA ALA A 146 2.15 -2.87 -1.48
C ALA A 146 3.15 -2.54 -2.61
N ALA A 147 3.72 -1.34 -2.62
CA ALA A 147 4.74 -0.92 -3.57
C ALA A 147 6.02 -1.75 -3.49
N LEU A 148 6.48 -2.07 -2.29
CA LEU A 148 7.65 -2.91 -2.06
C LEU A 148 7.39 -4.37 -2.45
N LEU A 149 6.22 -4.92 -2.10
CA LEU A 149 5.83 -6.29 -2.47
C LEU A 149 5.73 -6.45 -3.99
N LEU A 150 5.10 -5.50 -4.67
CA LEU A 150 5.03 -5.48 -6.14
C LEU A 150 6.41 -5.30 -6.77
N SER A 151 7.26 -4.45 -6.18
CA SER A 151 8.67 -4.29 -6.61
C SER A 151 9.46 -5.60 -6.48
N LYS A 152 9.14 -6.43 -5.48
CA LYS A 152 9.74 -7.77 -5.30
C LYS A 152 9.17 -8.83 -6.24
N GLY A 153 8.11 -8.51 -6.99
CA GLY A 153 7.49 -9.41 -7.97
C GLY A 153 6.19 -10.05 -7.49
N ALA A 154 5.46 -9.43 -6.56
CA ALA A 154 4.13 -9.89 -6.20
C ALA A 154 3.18 -9.79 -7.40
N ASP A 155 2.29 -10.77 -7.56
CA ASP A 155 1.24 -10.69 -8.58
C ASP A 155 0.12 -9.74 -8.13
N VAL A 156 -0.02 -8.62 -8.84
CA VAL A 156 -1.04 -7.59 -8.59
C VAL A 156 -2.47 -8.12 -8.70
N ASN A 157 -2.67 -9.18 -9.48
CA ASN A 157 -3.96 -9.82 -9.73
C ASN A 157 -4.08 -11.20 -9.08
N ALA A 158 -3.20 -11.53 -8.12
CA ALA A 158 -3.29 -12.76 -7.34
C ALA A 158 -4.71 -12.92 -6.78
N LYS A 159 -5.24 -14.14 -6.79
CA LYS A 159 -6.57 -14.43 -6.27
C LYS A 159 -6.48 -15.28 -4.99
N THR A 160 -7.29 -14.92 -4.01
CA THR A 160 -7.64 -15.74 -2.85
C THR A 160 -8.52 -16.93 -3.24
N ASN A 161 -8.82 -17.82 -2.30
CA ASN A 161 -9.70 -18.97 -2.53
C ASN A 161 -11.15 -18.59 -2.91
N ASN A 162 -11.62 -17.41 -2.52
CA ASN A 162 -12.91 -16.83 -2.93
C ASN A 162 -12.81 -15.95 -4.19
N GLY A 163 -11.64 -15.90 -4.84
CA GLY A 163 -11.42 -15.18 -6.09
C GLY A 163 -11.13 -13.68 -5.95
N TRP A 164 -11.00 -13.16 -4.73
CA TRP A 164 -10.70 -11.75 -4.48
C TRP A 164 -9.27 -11.42 -4.84
N THR A 165 -9.09 -10.30 -5.55
CA THR A 165 -7.79 -9.70 -5.82
C THR A 165 -7.42 -8.66 -4.76
N PRO A 166 -6.16 -8.19 -4.67
CA PRO A 166 -5.79 -7.07 -3.80
C PRO A 166 -6.68 -5.84 -4.00
N LEU A 167 -7.10 -5.55 -5.24
CA LEU A 167 -7.99 -4.43 -5.54
C LEU A 167 -9.39 -4.59 -4.93
N HIS A 168 -9.91 -5.82 -4.83
CA HIS A 168 -11.17 -6.07 -4.11
C HIS A 168 -11.06 -5.67 -2.64
N TRP A 169 -9.95 -6.04 -1.99
CA TRP A 169 -9.71 -5.70 -0.58
C TRP A 169 -9.55 -4.19 -0.37
N ALA A 170 -8.78 -3.51 -1.23
CA ALA A 170 -8.66 -2.05 -1.15
C ALA A 170 -10.00 -1.34 -1.35
N ALA A 171 -10.80 -1.80 -2.33
CA ALA A 171 -12.12 -1.26 -2.63
C ALA A 171 -13.13 -1.45 -1.49
N ASN A 172 -13.20 -2.67 -0.94
CA ASN A 172 -14.11 -3.01 0.16
C ASN A 172 -13.81 -2.24 1.46
N ASN A 173 -12.56 -1.83 1.68
CA ASN A 173 -12.14 -1.11 2.89
C ASN A 173 -11.94 0.40 2.66
N GLY A 174 -12.21 0.90 1.44
CA GLY A 174 -12.17 2.33 1.13
C GLY A 174 -10.77 2.92 1.06
N HIS A 175 -9.75 2.09 0.84
CA HIS A 175 -8.36 2.53 0.75
C HIS A 175 -8.04 3.05 -0.66
N LYS A 176 -8.56 4.26 -0.95
CA LYS A 176 -8.42 4.91 -2.26
C LYS A 176 -6.98 4.98 -2.75
N ASP A 177 -6.03 5.41 -1.91
CA ASP A 177 -4.62 5.57 -2.31
C ASP A 177 -3.95 4.23 -2.67
N ALA A 178 -4.28 3.17 -1.94
CA ALA A 178 -3.83 1.83 -2.28
C ALA A 178 -4.48 1.33 -3.59
N ALA A 179 -5.77 1.61 -3.80
CA ALA A 179 -6.47 1.29 -5.04
C ALA A 179 -5.87 2.03 -6.25
N VAL A 180 -5.59 3.34 -6.14
CA VAL A 180 -4.89 4.12 -7.19
C VAL A 180 -3.60 3.42 -7.58
N PHE A 181 -2.77 3.12 -6.58
CA PHE A 181 -1.46 2.53 -6.81
C PHE A 181 -1.55 1.12 -7.43
N LEU A 182 -2.46 0.26 -6.98
CA LEU A 182 -2.67 -1.06 -7.57
C LEU A 182 -3.07 -0.97 -9.04
N ILE A 183 -3.96 -0.04 -9.39
CA ILE A 183 -4.41 0.18 -10.78
C ILE A 183 -3.26 0.70 -11.65
N GLU A 184 -2.43 1.61 -11.14
CA GLU A 184 -1.20 2.06 -11.82
C GLU A 184 -0.21 0.90 -12.06
N LYS A 185 -0.28 -0.15 -11.24
CA LYS A 185 0.47 -1.40 -11.40
C LYS A 185 -0.29 -2.48 -12.14
N CYS A 186 -1.28 -2.09 -12.96
CA CYS A 186 -2.03 -2.96 -13.86
C CYS A 186 -2.96 -3.96 -13.14
N ALA A 187 -3.49 -3.61 -11.96
CA ALA A 187 -4.61 -4.33 -11.39
C ALA A 187 -5.83 -4.25 -12.32
N ASP A 188 -6.50 -5.39 -12.54
CA ASP A 188 -7.73 -5.45 -13.32
C ASP A 188 -8.90 -4.84 -12.52
N VAL A 189 -9.33 -3.66 -12.96
CA VAL A 189 -10.43 -2.88 -12.36
C VAL A 189 -11.77 -3.62 -12.42
N ASN A 190 -11.94 -4.52 -13.39
CA ASN A 190 -13.15 -5.31 -13.60
C ASN A 190 -12.99 -6.79 -13.22
N ALA A 191 -11.92 -7.13 -12.49
CA ALA A 191 -11.70 -8.49 -12.01
C ALA A 191 -12.94 -9.00 -11.27
N LYS A 192 -13.35 -10.23 -11.56
CA LYS A 192 -14.47 -10.88 -10.85
C LYS A 192 -13.97 -11.87 -9.80
N ASP A 193 -14.58 -11.80 -8.62
CA ASP A 193 -14.50 -12.86 -7.61
C ASP A 193 -15.38 -14.07 -7.98
N ASN A 194 -15.41 -15.09 -7.13
CA ASN A 194 -16.18 -16.32 -7.40
C ASN A 194 -17.70 -16.07 -7.45
N GLY A 195 -18.20 -14.99 -6.84
CA GLY A 195 -19.59 -14.56 -6.91
C GLY A 195 -19.88 -13.66 -8.11
N GLY A 196 -18.89 -13.38 -8.96
CA GLY A 196 -19.00 -12.46 -10.08
C GLY A 196 -18.94 -10.99 -9.69
N GLY A 197 -18.72 -10.69 -8.41
CA GLY A 197 -18.58 -9.33 -7.89
C GLY A 197 -17.26 -8.73 -8.33
N THR A 198 -17.29 -7.45 -8.71
CA THR A 198 -16.10 -6.65 -9.09
C THR A 198 -15.66 -5.76 -7.92
N PRO A 199 -14.46 -5.15 -7.95
CA PRO A 199 -14.07 -4.15 -6.94
C PRO A 199 -15.12 -3.05 -6.75
N LEU A 200 -15.80 -2.61 -7.81
CA LEU A 200 -16.86 -1.61 -7.73
C LEU A 200 -18.09 -2.12 -6.96
N HIS A 201 -18.44 -3.41 -7.06
CA HIS A 201 -19.50 -4.00 -6.25
C HIS A 201 -19.19 -3.88 -4.76
N TRP A 202 -17.95 -4.14 -4.37
CA TRP A 202 -17.53 -4.13 -2.96
C TRP A 202 -17.33 -2.71 -2.41
N ALA A 203 -16.81 -1.76 -3.21
CA ALA A 203 -16.83 -0.35 -2.83
C ALA A 203 -18.26 0.17 -2.64
N ALA A 204 -19.19 -0.24 -3.50
CA ALA A 204 -20.61 0.09 -3.38
C ALA A 204 -21.29 -0.58 -2.17
N TRP A 205 -20.94 -1.82 -1.87
CA TRP A 205 -21.44 -2.57 -0.71
C TRP A 205 -21.03 -1.91 0.62
N SER A 206 -19.78 -1.46 0.72
CA SER A 206 -19.27 -0.74 1.91
C SER A 206 -19.59 0.76 1.93
N GLY A 207 -20.12 1.32 0.84
CA GLY A 207 -20.47 2.74 0.76
C GLY A 207 -19.28 3.68 0.54
N HIS A 208 -18.15 3.18 0.08
CA HIS A 208 -16.94 3.97 -0.15
C HIS A 208 -17.01 4.76 -1.46
N LYS A 209 -17.79 5.84 -1.46
CA LYS A 209 -18.03 6.71 -2.62
C LYS A 209 -16.75 7.11 -3.35
N ASP A 210 -15.74 7.62 -2.64
CA ASP A 210 -14.52 8.14 -3.27
C ASP A 210 -13.68 7.06 -3.95
N THR A 211 -13.76 5.82 -3.45
CA THR A 211 -13.11 4.66 -4.08
C THR A 211 -13.93 4.14 -5.26
N ALA A 212 -15.26 4.16 -5.15
CA ALA A 212 -16.15 3.86 -6.28
C ALA A 212 -15.95 4.85 -7.44
N GLU A 213 -15.83 6.15 -7.15
CA GLU A 213 -15.57 7.19 -8.15
C GLU A 213 -14.25 6.93 -8.89
N LEU A 214 -13.18 6.67 -8.15
CA LEU A 214 -11.88 6.29 -8.72
C LEU A 214 -12.00 5.08 -9.65
N LEU A 215 -12.66 4.01 -9.21
CA LEU A 215 -12.79 2.79 -10.00
C LEU A 215 -13.52 3.08 -11.33
N ILE A 216 -14.58 3.88 -11.30
CA ILE A 216 -15.33 4.29 -12.50
C ILE A 216 -14.46 5.13 -13.44
N GLU A 217 -13.72 6.10 -12.91
CA GLU A 217 -12.76 6.90 -13.68
C GLU A 217 -11.68 6.05 -14.35
N LYS A 218 -11.34 4.90 -13.74
CA LYS A 218 -10.38 3.92 -14.28
C LYS A 218 -11.03 2.83 -15.12
N GLY A 219 -12.29 2.98 -15.50
CA GLY A 219 -12.98 2.11 -16.46
C GLY A 219 -13.73 0.94 -15.83
N ALA A 220 -14.10 1.01 -14.56
CA ALA A 220 -15.02 0.04 -13.98
C ALA A 220 -16.39 0.10 -14.66
N ASP A 221 -16.94 -1.05 -15.01
CA ASP A 221 -18.30 -1.15 -15.55
C ASP A 221 -19.31 -0.89 -14.42
N VAL A 222 -19.94 0.30 -14.46
CA VAL A 222 -20.96 0.76 -13.52
C VAL A 222 -22.18 -0.18 -13.47
N ASN A 223 -22.44 -0.89 -14.57
CA ASN A 223 -23.57 -1.80 -14.73
C ASN A 223 -23.17 -3.28 -14.69
N ALA A 224 -21.93 -3.58 -14.27
CA ALA A 224 -21.44 -4.94 -14.14
C ALA A 224 -22.43 -5.78 -13.32
N LYS A 225 -22.69 -7.00 -13.78
CA LYS A 225 -23.53 -7.96 -13.06
C LYS A 225 -22.70 -9.05 -12.39
N ALA A 226 -22.94 -9.22 -11.09
CA ALA A 226 -22.58 -10.41 -10.34
C ALA A 226 -23.42 -11.62 -10.77
N ASN A 227 -23.10 -12.81 -10.25
CA ASN A 227 -23.72 -14.06 -10.68
C ASN A 227 -25.23 -14.12 -10.38
N ASP A 228 -25.70 -13.43 -9.35
CA ASP A 228 -27.12 -13.28 -9.00
C ASP A 228 -27.82 -12.13 -9.75
N GLY A 229 -27.13 -11.52 -10.72
CA GLY A 229 -27.61 -10.40 -11.51
C GLY A 229 -27.52 -9.04 -10.79
N TRP A 230 -26.96 -8.99 -9.58
CA TRP A 230 -26.80 -7.75 -8.84
C TRP A 230 -25.81 -6.83 -9.52
N THR A 231 -26.11 -5.53 -9.49
CA THR A 231 -25.20 -4.46 -9.93
C THR A 231 -24.67 -3.69 -8.73
N PRO A 232 -23.61 -2.86 -8.87
CA PRO A 232 -23.16 -1.98 -7.80
C PRO A 232 -24.29 -1.10 -7.22
N LEU A 233 -25.24 -0.65 -8.06
CA LEU A 233 -26.39 0.13 -7.59
C LEU A 233 -27.33 -0.68 -6.68
N HIS A 234 -27.53 -1.98 -6.92
CA HIS A 234 -28.28 -2.86 -6.00
C HIS A 234 -27.63 -2.91 -4.61
N ASN A 235 -26.28 -3.00 -4.55
CA ASN A 235 -25.54 -2.97 -3.29
C ASN A 235 -25.74 -1.65 -2.54
N THR A 236 -25.54 -0.51 -3.20
CA THR A 236 -25.75 0.81 -2.54
C THR A 236 -27.17 0.97 -2.03
N ALA A 237 -28.17 0.49 -2.78
CA ALA A 237 -29.56 0.57 -2.38
C ALA A 237 -29.85 -0.30 -1.15
N ARG A 238 -29.42 -1.57 -1.15
CA ARG A 238 -29.64 -2.49 -0.03
C ARG A 238 -28.99 -2.02 1.27
N TRP A 239 -27.82 -1.40 1.18
CA TRP A 239 -27.07 -0.96 2.36
C TRP A 239 -27.26 0.52 2.70
N GLY A 240 -28.13 1.23 1.98
CA GLY A 240 -28.52 2.61 2.32
C GLY A 240 -27.45 3.66 2.00
N HIS A 241 -26.51 3.35 1.11
CA HIS A 241 -25.39 4.22 0.75
C HIS A 241 -25.81 5.26 -0.29
N LYS A 242 -26.67 6.19 0.12
CA LYS A 242 -27.29 7.20 -0.76
C LYS A 242 -26.27 7.97 -1.61
N ASP A 243 -25.15 8.39 -1.03
CA ASP A 243 -24.18 9.23 -1.76
C ASP A 243 -23.41 8.44 -2.81
N ALA A 244 -23.09 7.17 -2.53
CA ALA A 244 -22.54 6.25 -3.52
C ALA A 244 -23.59 5.90 -4.60
N ALA A 245 -24.86 5.71 -4.23
CA ALA A 245 -25.94 5.50 -5.19
C ALA A 245 -26.11 6.71 -6.13
N ALA A 246 -26.06 7.93 -5.59
CA ALA A 246 -26.16 9.17 -6.38
C ALA A 246 -25.03 9.26 -7.40
N LEU A 247 -23.80 8.97 -6.98
CA LEU A 247 -22.64 8.89 -7.86
C LEU A 247 -22.84 7.86 -8.97
N LEU A 248 -23.23 6.62 -8.63
CA LEU A 248 -23.43 5.56 -9.63
C LEU A 248 -24.47 5.97 -10.68
N ILE A 249 -25.59 6.56 -10.25
CA ILE A 249 -26.63 7.05 -11.16
C ILE A 249 -26.11 8.17 -12.06
N GLU A 250 -25.35 9.12 -11.51
CA GLU A 250 -24.70 10.19 -12.28
C GLU A 250 -23.74 9.63 -13.33
N LYS A 251 -23.03 8.55 -13.02
CA LYS A 251 -22.12 7.85 -13.93
C LYS A 251 -22.80 6.82 -14.84
N GLY A 252 -24.14 6.83 -14.93
CA GLY A 252 -24.89 6.02 -15.90
C GLY A 252 -25.32 4.64 -15.42
N ALA A 253 -25.46 4.42 -14.11
CA ALA A 253 -26.07 3.20 -13.58
C ALA A 253 -27.54 3.11 -14.01
N ASP A 254 -27.94 1.94 -14.52
CA ASP A 254 -29.33 1.63 -14.82
C ASP A 254 -30.13 1.44 -13.52
N VAL A 255 -30.93 2.45 -13.17
CA VAL A 255 -31.81 2.48 -12.00
C VAL A 255 -32.91 1.42 -12.02
N ASN A 256 -33.18 0.83 -13.19
CA ASN A 256 -34.19 -0.19 -13.41
C ASN A 256 -33.60 -1.56 -13.75
N SER A 257 -32.28 -1.73 -13.61
CA SER A 257 -31.63 -3.03 -13.81
C SER A 257 -32.28 -4.09 -12.91
N ARG A 258 -32.43 -5.30 -13.44
CA ARG A 258 -33.11 -6.40 -12.75
C ARG A 258 -32.12 -7.51 -12.42
N ASP A 259 -32.15 -7.95 -11.16
CA ASP A 259 -31.49 -9.17 -10.69
C ASP A 259 -32.19 -10.43 -11.25
N GLU A 260 -31.66 -11.62 -10.95
CA GLU A 260 -32.24 -12.90 -11.40
C GLU A 260 -33.67 -13.15 -10.87
N ASN A 261 -34.04 -12.56 -9.75
CA ASN A 261 -35.40 -12.60 -9.20
C ASN A 261 -36.32 -11.54 -9.80
N GLY A 262 -35.78 -10.73 -10.70
CA GLY A 262 -36.49 -9.65 -11.35
C GLY A 262 -36.70 -8.42 -10.47
N LYS A 263 -36.01 -8.32 -9.32
CA LYS A 263 -36.03 -7.17 -8.41
C LYS A 263 -35.10 -6.08 -8.92
N THR A 264 -35.47 -4.82 -8.70
CA THR A 264 -34.65 -3.64 -9.06
C THR A 264 -33.90 -3.09 -7.83
N PRO A 265 -32.95 -2.15 -7.99
CA PRO A 265 -32.34 -1.47 -6.85
C PRO A 265 -33.37 -0.83 -5.91
N LEU A 266 -34.49 -0.33 -6.46
CA LEU A 266 -35.58 0.24 -5.65
C LEU A 266 -36.27 -0.82 -4.78
N ASP A 267 -36.44 -2.05 -5.28
CA ASP A 267 -37.02 -3.15 -4.49
C ASP A 267 -36.11 -3.58 -3.33
N GLN A 268 -34.81 -3.39 -3.48
CA GLN A 268 -33.80 -3.75 -2.48
C GLN A 268 -33.50 -2.61 -1.49
N ALA A 269 -33.96 -1.38 -1.76
CA ALA A 269 -33.58 -0.20 -0.99
C ALA A 269 -34.02 -0.29 0.48
N SER A 270 -33.06 -0.18 1.41
CA SER A 270 -33.33 -0.38 2.84
C SER A 270 -33.93 0.83 3.55
N ASP A 271 -33.65 2.04 3.07
CA ASP A 271 -34.11 3.30 3.67
C ASP A 271 -34.89 4.20 2.69
N ASP A 272 -35.67 5.11 3.26
CA ASP A 272 -36.53 6.01 2.49
C ASP A 272 -35.75 7.11 1.75
N LYS A 273 -34.56 7.47 2.21
CA LYS A 273 -33.74 8.51 1.57
C LYS A 273 -33.22 8.01 0.22
N THR A 274 -32.77 6.76 0.17
CA THR A 274 -32.26 6.08 -1.02
C THR A 274 -33.41 5.70 -1.95
N LYS A 275 -34.55 5.23 -1.42
CA LYS A 275 -35.79 5.05 -2.22
C LYS A 275 -36.22 6.35 -2.88
N SER A 276 -36.22 7.46 -2.15
CA SER A 276 -36.61 8.77 -2.67
C SER A 276 -35.68 9.25 -3.77
N LEU A 277 -34.36 9.07 -3.60
CA LEU A 277 -33.37 9.35 -4.64
C LEU A 277 -33.62 8.52 -5.90
N LEU A 278 -33.78 7.20 -5.76
CA LEU A 278 -34.02 6.28 -6.87
C LEU A 278 -35.31 6.66 -7.61
N ARG A 279 -36.41 6.89 -6.88
CA ARG A 279 -37.68 7.37 -7.44
C ARG A 279 -37.53 8.69 -8.20
N ALA A 280 -36.83 9.66 -7.63
CA ALA A 280 -36.57 10.96 -8.26
C ALA A 280 -35.75 10.82 -9.57
N ARG A 281 -35.01 9.73 -9.74
CA ARG A 281 -34.23 9.40 -10.93
C ARG A 281 -34.93 8.41 -11.87
N GLY A 282 -36.23 8.17 -11.69
CA GLY A 282 -37.04 7.34 -12.58
C GLY A 282 -36.99 5.84 -12.29
N ALA A 283 -36.49 5.43 -11.12
CA ALA A 283 -36.52 4.03 -10.70
C ALA A 283 -37.95 3.56 -10.45
N ARG A 284 -38.24 2.34 -10.88
CA ARG A 284 -39.51 1.65 -10.70
C ARG A 284 -39.25 0.30 -10.04
N THR A 285 -40.24 -0.19 -9.32
CA THR A 285 -40.16 -1.55 -8.76
C THR A 285 -40.25 -2.58 -9.89
N GLY A 286 -39.69 -3.77 -9.70
CA GLY A 286 -39.81 -4.85 -10.68
C GLY A 286 -41.27 -5.19 -10.99
N GLY A 287 -42.16 -5.05 -10.02
CA GLY A 287 -43.60 -5.21 -10.19
C GLY A 287 -44.25 -4.12 -11.08
N GLU A 288 -43.81 -2.87 -10.96
CA GLU A 288 -44.30 -1.76 -11.80
C GLU A 288 -43.85 -1.89 -13.26
N LEU A 289 -42.61 -2.35 -13.47
CA LEU A 289 -42.07 -2.57 -14.82
C LEU A 289 -42.81 -3.70 -15.54
N LYS A 290 -43.13 -4.81 -14.84
CA LYS A 290 -43.92 -5.92 -15.40
C LYS A 290 -45.30 -5.47 -15.88
N LYS A 291 -45.98 -4.59 -15.13
CA LYS A 291 -47.32 -4.08 -15.50
C LYS A 291 -47.29 -3.11 -16.69
N GLY A 292 -46.18 -2.42 -16.91
CA GLY A 292 -46.01 -1.48 -18.03
C GLY A 292 -45.86 -2.15 -19.38
N ASN A 293 -45.27 -3.36 -19.43
CA ASN A 293 -45.03 -4.11 -20.68
C ASN A 293 -46.21 -5.00 -21.11
N ALA A 294 -47.31 -5.02 -20.36
CA ALA A 294 -48.50 -5.83 -20.63
C ALA A 294 -49.61 -5.04 -21.38
N LYS A 295 -49.28 -3.88 -21.94
CA LYS A 295 -50.14 -3.05 -22.80
C LYS A 295 -49.50 -2.91 -24.17
#